data_AF-A0A7C9UTB5-F1
#
_entry.id   AF-A0A7C9UTB5-F1
#
_cell.length_a   1.000
_cell.length_b   1.000
_cell.length_c   1.000
_cell.angle_alpha   90.00
_cell.angle_beta   90.00
_cell.angle_gamma   90.00
#
_symmetry.space_group_name_H-M   'P 1'
#
loop_
_entity.id
_entity.type
_entity.pdbx_description
1 polymer ?
#
loop_
_entity_poly.entity_id
_entity_poly.type
_entity_poly.pdbx_seq_one_letter_code
_entity_poly.pdbx_strand_id
1 'polypeptide(L)'
;MQELQSHAPTPQMGSERSFGLVFAAVFLIVGVWPLKAGHDPRMWALGAAVAFLVIALAFPRVLKPLNIVWFKFGMVLHHVMTPLIMGLLFFLTVTPVGLLMRATGKDPMRLKRDPKAASYWIDRTPPGPAPESMKTQF
;
A
#
# COMPACT_ATOMS: atom_id res chain seq x y z
N MET A 1 26.87 -18.41 10.47
CA MET A 1 26.23 -17.36 11.31
C MET A 1 26.31 -15.96 10.66
N GLN A 2 26.28 -15.84 9.32
CA GLN A 2 26.40 -14.55 8.63
C GLN A 2 25.44 -14.38 7.44
N GLU A 3 24.57 -15.37 7.18
CA GLU A 3 23.67 -15.41 6.01
C GLU A 3 22.22 -14.98 6.33
N LEU A 4 21.93 -14.52 7.56
CA LEU A 4 20.62 -14.02 7.94
C LEU A 4 20.56 -12.48 7.97
N GLN A 5 21.26 -11.81 7.04
CA GLN A 5 21.04 -10.39 6.81
C GLN A 5 19.76 -10.22 5.98
N SER A 6 18.72 -9.82 6.70
CA SER A 6 17.40 -9.41 6.23
C SER A 6 17.46 -8.65 4.90
N HIS A 7 16.95 -9.26 3.83
CA HIS A 7 16.73 -8.64 2.52
C HIS A 7 15.51 -7.69 2.52
N ALA A 8 15.20 -7.03 3.64
CA ALA A 8 14.16 -6.01 3.64
C ALA A 8 14.69 -4.84 2.79
N PRO A 9 14.11 -4.56 1.61
CA PRO A 9 14.56 -3.44 0.79
C PRO A 9 14.36 -2.16 1.60
N THR A 10 15.46 -1.47 1.91
CA THR A 10 15.36 -0.15 2.54
C THR A 10 14.58 0.77 1.61
N PRO A 11 13.61 1.56 2.12
CA PRO A 11 12.80 2.44 1.29
C PRO A 11 13.71 3.44 0.57
N GLN A 12 13.86 3.27 -0.74
CA GLN A 12 14.72 4.11 -1.57
C GLN A 12 13.94 5.35 -1.98
N MET A 13 14.56 6.51 -1.80
CA MET A 13 14.00 7.77 -2.28
C MET A 13 13.99 7.79 -3.81
N GLY A 14 12.88 8.18 -4.42
CA GLY A 14 12.77 8.33 -5.87
C GLY A 14 13.76 9.37 -6.41
N SER A 15 14.18 9.21 -7.67
CA SER A 15 15.11 10.15 -8.31
C SER A 15 14.54 11.57 -8.35
N GLU A 16 15.41 12.57 -8.14
CA GLU A 16 15.06 13.98 -8.19
C GLU A 16 14.47 14.39 -9.56
N ARG A 17 14.92 13.72 -10.63
CA ARG A 17 14.37 13.90 -11.98
C ARG A 17 12.92 13.44 -12.06
N SER A 18 12.62 12.25 -11.53
CA SER A 18 11.25 11.70 -11.49
C SER A 18 10.33 12.61 -10.68
N PHE A 19 10.79 13.13 -9.54
CA PHE A 19 10.05 14.12 -8.76
C PHE A 19 9.71 15.36 -9.59
N GLY A 20 10.70 15.97 -10.24
CA GLY A 20 10.46 17.16 -11.08
C GLY A 20 9.53 16.91 -12.26
N LEU A 21 9.62 15.74 -12.91
CA LEU A 21 8.73 15.33 -14.01
C LEU A 21 7.27 15.14 -13.56
N VAL A 22 7.06 14.53 -12.39
CA VAL A 22 5.71 14.37 -11.82
C VAL A 22 5.08 15.73 -11.55
N PHE A 23 5.82 16.67 -10.95
CA PHE A 23 5.32 18.02 -10.71
C PHE A 23 5.06 18.80 -12.00
N ALA A 24 5.94 18.68 -13.00
CA ALA A 24 5.71 19.26 -14.32
C ALA A 24 4.42 18.73 -14.96
N ALA A 25 4.17 17.41 -14.90
CA ALA A 25 2.94 16.80 -15.40
C ALA A 25 1.69 17.28 -14.62
N VAL A 26 1.76 17.37 -13.30
CA VAL A 26 0.66 17.89 -12.47
C VAL A 26 0.33 19.33 -12.83
N PHE A 27 1.33 20.21 -12.93
CA PHE A 27 1.11 21.61 -13.31
C PHE A 27 0.60 21.75 -14.75
N LEU A 28 1.05 20.89 -15.67
CA LEU A 28 0.52 20.85 -17.04
C LEU A 28 -0.96 20.49 -17.03
N ILE A 29 -1.36 19.44 -16.30
CA ILE A 29 -2.77 19.04 -16.17
C ILE A 29 -3.59 20.18 -15.59
N VAL A 30 -3.13 20.83 -14.51
CA VAL A 30 -3.83 21.97 -13.88
C VAL A 30 -3.90 23.18 -14.81
N GLY A 31 -2.86 23.41 -15.63
CA GLY A 31 -2.82 24.50 -16.60
C GLY A 31 -3.78 24.30 -17.77
N VAL A 32 -3.96 23.05 -18.20
CA VAL A 32 -4.81 22.66 -19.34
C VAL A 32 -6.24 22.30 -18.92
N TRP A 33 -6.48 21.96 -17.65
CA TRP A 33 -7.81 21.62 -17.12
C TRP A 33 -8.91 22.64 -17.46
N PRO A 34 -8.67 23.96 -17.37
CA PRO A 34 -9.68 24.97 -17.69
C PRO A 34 -10.15 24.95 -19.14
N LEU A 35 -9.33 24.45 -20.08
CA LEU A 35 -9.70 24.36 -21.50
C LEU A 35 -10.89 23.42 -21.72
N LYS A 36 -11.06 22.40 -20.87
CA LYS A 36 -12.23 21.51 -20.95
C LYS A 36 -13.55 22.23 -20.68
N ALA A 37 -13.50 23.34 -19.95
CA ALA A 37 -14.64 24.18 -19.61
C ALA A 37 -14.70 25.45 -20.47
N GLY A 38 -13.93 25.53 -21.56
CA GLY A 38 -13.89 26.70 -22.46
C GLY A 38 -13.23 27.95 -21.87
N HIS A 39 -12.51 27.83 -20.75
CA HIS A 39 -11.79 28.94 -20.11
C HIS A 39 -10.34 28.99 -20.58
N ASP A 40 -9.73 30.17 -20.45
CA ASP A 40 -8.32 30.37 -20.78
C ASP A 40 -7.40 29.47 -19.95
N PRO A 41 -6.30 28.96 -20.55
CA PRO A 41 -5.29 28.24 -19.81
C PRO A 41 -4.73 29.10 -18.68
N ARG A 42 -4.47 28.46 -17.54
CA ARG A 42 -3.77 29.12 -16.43
C ARG A 42 -2.30 29.29 -16.82
N MET A 43 -1.96 30.42 -17.42
CA MET A 43 -0.60 30.72 -17.89
C MET A 43 0.44 30.59 -16.78
N TRP A 44 0.10 30.92 -15.53
CA TRP A 44 0.99 30.74 -14.38
C TRP A 44 1.31 29.25 -14.13
N ALA A 45 0.35 28.36 -14.31
CA ALA A 45 0.54 26.91 -14.11
C ALA A 45 1.33 26.30 -15.28
N LEU A 46 1.11 26.77 -16.51
CA LEU A 46 1.94 26.39 -17.66
C LEU A 46 3.39 26.87 -17.51
N GLY A 47 3.60 28.10 -17.04
CA GLY A 47 4.93 28.62 -16.73
C GLY A 47 5.63 27.79 -15.64
N ALA A 48 4.91 27.41 -14.59
CA ALA A 48 5.41 26.51 -13.56
C ALA A 48 5.76 25.12 -14.11
N ALA A 49 4.93 24.54 -14.99
CA ALA A 49 5.18 23.25 -15.61
C ALA A 49 6.49 23.26 -16.43
N VAL A 50 6.69 24.29 -17.26
CA VAL A 50 7.92 24.45 -18.06
C VAL A 50 9.14 24.66 -17.14
N ALA A 51 9.02 25.50 -16.12
CA ALA A 51 10.10 25.73 -15.17
C ALA A 51 10.52 24.42 -14.46
N PHE A 52 9.55 23.65 -13.94
CA PHE A 52 9.83 22.36 -13.31
C PHE A 52 10.45 21.36 -14.29
N LEU A 53 10.00 21.32 -15.54
CA LEU A 53 10.56 20.46 -16.59
C LEU A 53 12.04 20.81 -16.87
N VAL A 54 12.35 22.10 -17.05
CA VAL A 54 13.70 22.58 -17.32
C VAL A 54 14.62 22.31 -16.13
N ILE A 55 14.18 22.59 -14.90
CA ILE A 55 14.98 22.34 -13.70
C ILE A 55 15.20 20.83 -13.50
N ALA A 56 14.20 19.99 -13.76
CA ALA A 56 14.32 18.54 -13.66
C ALA A 56 15.38 17.97 -14.63
N LEU A 57 15.48 18.52 -15.85
CA LEU A 57 16.42 18.05 -16.87
C LEU A 57 17.81 18.66 -16.72
N ALA A 58 17.90 19.97 -16.49
CA ALA A 58 19.17 20.70 -16.46
C ALA A 58 19.86 20.67 -15.08
N PHE A 59 19.10 20.82 -13.99
CA PHE A 59 19.64 20.96 -12.64
C PHE A 59 18.84 20.19 -11.57
N PRO A 60 18.74 18.85 -11.67
CA PRO A 60 17.96 18.03 -10.74
C PRO A 60 18.44 18.13 -9.28
N ARG A 61 19.71 18.54 -9.06
CA ARG A 61 20.28 18.73 -7.72
C ARG A 61 19.56 19.80 -6.90
N VAL A 62 18.97 20.80 -7.54
CA VAL A 62 18.22 21.88 -6.86
C VAL A 62 16.89 21.35 -6.29
N LEU A 63 16.31 20.33 -6.93
CA LEU A 63 15.08 19.66 -6.46
C LEU A 63 15.34 18.67 -5.31
N LYS A 64 16.61 18.35 -5.01
CA LYS A 64 16.98 17.37 -3.98
C LYS A 64 16.42 17.66 -2.58
N PRO A 65 16.60 18.86 -1.97
CA PRO A 65 16.04 19.13 -0.65
C PRO A 65 14.50 19.03 -0.64
N LEU A 66 13.85 19.49 -1.70
CA LEU A 66 12.40 19.41 -1.83
C LEU A 66 11.92 17.96 -1.96
N ASN A 67 12.61 17.14 -2.75
CA ASN A 67 12.34 15.71 -2.88
C ASN A 67 12.50 14.97 -1.54
N ILE A 68 13.52 15.30 -0.75
CA ILE A 68 13.71 14.72 0.60
C ILE A 68 12.55 15.07 1.52
N VAL A 69 12.14 16.34 1.56
CA VAL A 69 11.02 16.77 2.40
C VAL A 69 9.71 16.10 1.96
N TRP A 70 9.45 16.07 0.66
CA TRP A 70 8.28 15.39 0.09
C TRP A 70 8.28 13.89 0.39
N PHE A 71 9.43 13.24 0.26
CA PHE A 71 9.58 11.82 0.56
C PHE A 71 9.31 11.52 2.06
N LYS A 72 9.88 12.33 2.97
CA LYS A 72 9.60 12.21 4.41
C LYS A 72 8.13 12.41 4.73
N PHE A 73 7.49 13.40 4.11
CA PHE A 73 6.06 13.61 4.24
C PHE A 73 5.27 12.38 3.76
N GLY A 74 5.62 11.83 2.59
CA GLY A 74 5.03 10.61 2.06
C GLY A 74 5.20 9.40 2.99
N MET A 75 6.35 9.26 3.65
CA MET A 75 6.56 8.18 4.64
C MET A 75 5.68 8.35 5.87
N VAL A 76 5.56 9.56 6.43
CA VAL A 76 4.67 9.83 7.57
C VAL A 76 3.23 9.59 7.18
N LEU A 77 2.81 10.07 6.00
CA LEU A 77 1.47 9.84 5.48
C LEU A 77 1.20 8.34 5.33
N HIS A 78 2.12 7.59 4.74
CA HIS A 78 2.00 6.13 4.62
C HIS A 78 1.87 5.45 5.99
N HIS A 79 2.67 5.87 6.97
CA HIS A 79 2.61 5.33 8.33
C HIS A 79 1.22 5.52 8.98
N VAL A 80 0.51 6.61 8.68
CA VAL A 80 -0.85 6.86 9.18
C VAL A 80 -1.90 6.16 8.31
N MET A 81 -1.73 6.19 6.98
CA MET A 81 -2.70 5.61 6.04
C MET A 81 -2.76 4.09 6.13
N THR A 82 -1.63 3.40 6.34
CA THR A 82 -1.59 1.94 6.47
C THR A 82 -2.51 1.41 7.58
N PRO A 83 -2.35 1.82 8.86
CA PRO A 83 -3.26 1.37 9.92
C PRO A 83 -4.69 1.89 9.72
N LEU A 84 -4.87 3.08 9.14
CA LEU A 84 -6.20 3.61 8.85
C LEU A 84 -6.97 2.74 7.85
N ILE A 85 -6.32 2.37 6.73
CA ILE A 85 -6.90 1.50 5.71
C ILE A 85 -7.15 0.10 6.29
N MET A 86 -6.20 -0.45 7.05
CA MET A 86 -6.37 -1.75 7.70
C MET A 86 -7.52 -1.75 8.71
N GLY A 87 -7.64 -0.67 9.50
CA GLY A 87 -8.76 -0.46 10.42
C GLY A 87 -10.08 -0.36 9.68
N LEU A 88 -10.14 0.44 8.61
CA LEU A 88 -11.34 0.58 7.79
C LEU A 88 -11.76 -0.75 7.17
N LEU A 89 -10.81 -1.51 6.61
CA LEU A 89 -11.07 -2.85 6.07
C LEU A 89 -11.61 -3.75 7.17
N PHE A 90 -10.99 -3.75 8.36
CA PHE A 90 -11.44 -4.58 9.47
C PHE A 90 -12.87 -4.23 9.90
N PHE A 91 -13.20 -2.95 10.06
CA PHE A 91 -14.52 -2.53 10.56
C PHE A 91 -15.62 -2.55 9.50
N LEU A 92 -15.30 -2.29 8.23
CA LEU A 92 -16.29 -2.27 7.16
C LEU A 92 -16.49 -3.62 6.46
N THR A 93 -15.49 -4.51 6.50
CA THR A 93 -15.59 -5.81 5.83
C THR A 93 -15.54 -6.97 6.81
N VAL A 94 -14.45 -7.11 7.57
CA VAL A 94 -14.22 -8.29 8.42
C VAL A 94 -15.24 -8.37 9.54
N THR A 95 -15.47 -7.25 10.24
CA THR A 95 -16.38 -7.15 11.38
C THR A 95 -17.83 -7.46 11.00
N PRO A 96 -18.43 -6.83 9.97
CA PRO A 96 -19.81 -7.15 9.59
C PRO A 96 -19.95 -8.56 9.03
N VAL A 97 -18.96 -9.07 8.30
CA VAL A 97 -18.97 -10.49 7.86
C VAL A 97 -18.96 -11.42 9.07
N GLY A 98 -18.10 -11.17 10.06
CA GLY A 98 -18.06 -11.96 11.29
C GLY A 98 -19.36 -11.87 12.10
N LEU A 99 -19.96 -10.68 12.18
CA LEU A 99 -21.25 -10.47 12.84
C LEU A 99 -22.38 -11.23 12.12
N LEU A 100 -22.40 -11.19 10.78
CA LEU A 100 -23.36 -11.92 9.97
C LEU A 100 -23.20 -13.45 10.12
N MET A 101 -21.96 -13.95 10.17
CA MET A 101 -21.69 -15.36 10.44
C MET A 101 -22.19 -15.78 11.83
N ARG A 102 -21.96 -14.93 12.84
CA ARG A 102 -22.45 -15.17 14.20
C ARG A 102 -23.98 -15.15 14.27
N ALA A 103 -24.63 -14.22 13.57
CA ALA A 103 -26.10 -14.14 13.48
C ALA A 103 -26.71 -15.34 12.73
N THR A 104 -26.04 -15.83 11.68
CA THR A 104 -26.46 -17.04 10.94
C THR A 104 -26.07 -18.35 11.62
N GLY A 105 -25.46 -18.29 12.81
CA GLY A 105 -25.07 -19.47 13.59
C GLY A 105 -23.88 -20.26 13.01
N LYS A 106 -23.20 -19.74 12.00
CA LYS A 106 -22.03 -20.37 11.38
C LYS A 106 -20.81 -20.19 12.28
N ASP A 107 -20.30 -21.29 12.81
CA ASP A 107 -19.08 -21.34 13.61
C ASP A 107 -18.01 -22.18 12.89
N PRO A 108 -17.34 -21.63 11.85
CA PRO A 108 -16.34 -22.37 11.06
C PRO A 108 -15.14 -22.80 11.90
N MET A 109 -14.84 -22.07 12.98
CA MET A 109 -13.71 -22.38 13.87
C MET A 109 -14.12 -23.25 15.06
N ARG A 110 -15.40 -23.66 15.16
CA ARG A 110 -15.94 -24.47 16.27
C ARG A 110 -15.51 -23.93 17.64
N LEU A 111 -15.57 -22.61 17.80
CA LEU A 111 -15.12 -21.89 19.00
C LEU A 111 -15.94 -22.23 20.25
N LYS A 112 -17.19 -22.68 20.07
CA LYS A 112 -18.04 -23.13 21.18
C LYS A 112 -17.47 -24.43 21.77
N ARG A 113 -17.13 -24.40 23.06
CA ARG A 113 -16.74 -25.61 23.81
C ARG A 113 -17.96 -26.52 24.00
N ASP A 114 -17.82 -27.76 23.57
CA ASP A 114 -18.73 -28.87 23.85
C ASP A 114 -18.24 -29.64 25.10
N PRO A 115 -18.95 -29.56 26.23
CA PRO A 115 -18.58 -30.29 27.45
C PRO A 115 -18.73 -31.80 27.35
N LYS A 116 -19.46 -32.30 26.33
CA LYS A 116 -19.72 -33.74 26.13
C LYS A 116 -18.77 -34.36 25.10
N ALA A 117 -17.94 -33.56 24.44
CA ALA A 117 -16.99 -34.06 23.46
C ALA A 117 -15.84 -34.80 24.15
N ALA A 118 -15.61 -36.06 23.75
CA ALA A 118 -14.47 -36.85 24.23
C ALA A 118 -13.12 -36.31 23.73
N SER A 119 -13.10 -35.69 22.54
CA SER A 119 -11.93 -35.03 21.96
C SER A 119 -12.38 -34.01 20.90
N TYR A 120 -11.62 -32.92 20.75
CA TYR A 120 -11.78 -31.93 19.67
C TYR A 120 -10.95 -32.28 18.42
N TRP A 121 -10.21 -33.39 18.46
CA TRP A 121 -9.43 -33.87 17.33
C TRP A 121 -10.33 -34.13 16.13
N ILE A 122 -9.94 -33.61 14.97
CA ILE A 122 -10.65 -33.84 13.71
C ILE A 122 -9.93 -34.97 12.99
N ASP A 123 -10.51 -36.16 13.03
CA ASP A 123 -10.03 -37.29 12.22
C ASP A 123 -10.21 -36.96 10.74
N ARG A 124 -9.10 -36.96 10.01
CA ARG A 124 -9.08 -36.70 8.57
C ARG A 124 -8.87 -38.00 7.81
N THR A 125 -9.84 -38.34 6.97
CA THR A 125 -9.78 -39.46 6.02
C THR A 125 -9.99 -38.93 4.59
N PRO A 126 -9.01 -39.07 3.69
CA PRO A 126 -7.71 -39.72 3.86
C PRO A 126 -6.80 -38.95 4.85
N PRO A 127 -5.80 -39.63 5.46
CA PRO A 127 -4.74 -38.96 6.22
C PRO A 127 -4.16 -37.82 5.39
N GLY A 128 -3.65 -36.77 6.04
CA GLY A 128 -3.02 -35.63 5.36
C GLY A 128 -2.00 -36.05 4.30
N PRO A 129 -1.60 -35.14 3.40
CA PRO A 129 -0.75 -35.47 2.25
C PRO A 129 0.47 -36.28 2.70
N ALA A 130 0.85 -37.29 1.91
CA ALA A 130 1.89 -38.24 2.26
C ALA A 130 3.15 -37.50 2.76
N PRO A 131 3.84 -37.99 3.81
CA PRO A 131 5.03 -37.33 4.38
C PRO A 131 6.07 -36.94 3.32
N GLU A 132 6.15 -37.72 2.25
CA GLU A 132 7.03 -37.54 1.08
C GLU A 132 6.70 -36.31 0.22
N SER A 133 5.54 -35.66 0.43
CA SER A 133 5.13 -34.45 -0.27
C SER A 133 5.82 -33.17 0.24
N MET A 134 6.44 -33.22 1.42
CA MET A 134 7.13 -32.07 2.02
C MET A 134 8.57 -31.98 1.50
N LYS A 135 8.78 -31.21 0.44
CA LYS A 135 10.07 -31.04 -0.24
C LYS A 135 11.19 -30.42 0.61
N THR A 136 10.86 -29.81 1.74
CA THR A 136 11.80 -29.07 2.61
C THR A 136 11.33 -29.20 4.05
N GLN A 137 11.70 -30.31 4.71
CA GLN A 137 11.31 -30.56 6.10
C GLN A 137 12.40 -30.18 7.13
N PHE A 138 13.63 -29.87 6.72
CA PHE A 138 14.68 -29.31 7.58
C PHE A 138 15.56 -28.34 6.79
#